data_AF-A0A2E3LVP2-F1
#
_entry.id   AF-A0A2E3LVP2-F1
#
_cell.length_a   1.000
_cell.length_b   1.000
_cell.length_c   1.000
_cell.angle_alpha   90.00
_cell.angle_beta   90.00
_cell.angle_gamma   90.00
#
_symmetry.space_group_name_H-M   'P 1'
#
loop_
_entity.id
_entity.type
_entity.pdbx_description
1 polymer ?
#
loop_
_entity_poly.entity_id
_entity_poly.type
_entity_poly.pdbx_seq_one_letter_code
_entity_poly.pdbx_strand_id
1 'polypeptide(L)'
;MSKKKPTKLREEDFIHEESTTNPYPMWFFAGLIVIVLVAMFLSGQFTSNTLSSSYNQDPFRQVSNREISLFLWQYPRFMRVNSTNKSSYLSGFRDEDYIRVRIARSEEYAVAPPELFFHYHAWKRLLKPHLPLRKIQAGEFSEFLHFCQIWHPRNWAKSPASYKDLVSQLHKEIVSDFDDLPLEKIPRDVQIAFQGWKNYFREGEEINQQSITHAQMQEFLAEHPEYGRNYWRNILSDYVPRYLESTLETELDPNAVIAQGELSSFLRVAYFNHRMKTDLSQLEQNLQGN
;
A
#
# COMPACT_ATOMS: atom_id res chain seq x y z
N MET A 1 -25.74 80.77 -53.68
CA MET A 1 -24.34 80.51 -53.28
C MET A 1 -24.17 80.88 -51.82
N SER A 2 -23.89 79.93 -50.93
CA SER A 2 -23.32 80.26 -49.62
C SER A 2 -22.35 79.15 -49.22
N LYS A 3 -21.06 79.47 -49.29
CA LYS A 3 -19.95 78.59 -48.94
C LYS A 3 -19.97 78.35 -47.42
N LYS A 4 -20.25 77.13 -46.97
CA LYS A 4 -20.00 76.73 -45.58
C LYS A 4 -18.49 76.59 -45.38
N LYS A 5 -17.93 77.37 -44.44
CA LYS A 5 -16.55 77.23 -43.95
C LYS A 5 -16.39 75.89 -43.21
N PRO A 6 -15.22 75.24 -43.27
CA PRO A 6 -14.98 74.00 -42.55
C PRO A 6 -14.91 74.27 -41.05
N THR A 7 -15.70 73.52 -40.29
CA THR A 7 -15.69 73.52 -38.83
C THR A 7 -14.38 72.89 -38.34
N LYS A 8 -13.62 73.59 -37.48
CA LYS A 8 -12.44 73.03 -36.81
C LYS A 8 -12.90 71.98 -35.80
N LEU A 9 -12.41 70.74 -35.95
CA LEU A 9 -12.55 69.66 -34.97
C LEU A 9 -11.93 70.12 -33.64
N ARG A 10 -12.64 69.91 -32.54
CA ARG A 10 -12.20 70.25 -31.18
C ARG A 10 -11.66 68.99 -30.49
N GLU A 11 -10.78 69.15 -29.49
CA GLU A 11 -10.25 68.06 -28.65
C GLU A 11 -11.34 67.17 -28.02
N GLU A 12 -12.55 67.72 -27.89
CA GLU A 12 -13.77 67.06 -27.43
C GLU A 12 -14.17 65.85 -28.31
N ASP A 13 -13.77 65.83 -29.59
CA ASP A 13 -14.06 64.73 -30.53
C ASP A 13 -13.05 63.57 -30.42
N PHE A 14 -11.99 63.71 -29.61
CA PHE A 14 -10.89 62.73 -29.51
C PHE A 14 -10.92 61.87 -28.26
N ILE A 15 -11.81 62.13 -27.30
CA ILE A 15 -11.95 61.34 -26.07
C ILE A 15 -13.29 60.60 -26.11
N HIS A 16 -13.38 59.62 -26.99
CA HIS A 16 -14.29 58.50 -26.78
C HIS A 16 -13.56 57.43 -25.96
N GLU A 17 -13.36 57.71 -24.67
CA GLU A 17 -13.24 56.61 -23.72
C GLU A 17 -14.63 55.98 -23.61
N GLU A 18 -14.92 55.03 -24.51
CA GLU A 18 -15.94 54.01 -24.26
C GLU A 18 -15.48 53.16 -23.07
N SER A 19 -15.52 53.76 -21.89
CA SER A 19 -15.59 53.05 -20.63
C SER A 19 -16.90 52.26 -20.71
N THR A 20 -16.83 51.02 -21.17
CA THR A 20 -17.90 50.03 -21.00
C THR A 20 -18.06 49.80 -19.50
N THR A 21 -18.77 50.71 -18.83
CA THR A 21 -19.17 50.58 -17.43
C THR A 21 -20.00 49.32 -17.34
N ASN A 22 -19.41 48.30 -16.71
CA ASN A 22 -20.06 47.03 -16.44
C ASN A 22 -21.44 47.32 -15.81
N PRO A 23 -22.56 46.91 -16.43
CA PRO A 23 -23.90 47.31 -16.01
C PRO A 23 -24.29 46.73 -14.64
N TYR A 24 -23.49 45.81 -14.10
CA TYR A 24 -23.73 45.18 -12.82
C TYR A 24 -22.83 45.77 -11.74
N PRO A 25 -23.39 46.11 -10.57
CA PRO A 25 -22.61 46.60 -9.44
C PRO A 25 -21.71 45.50 -8.88
N MET A 26 -20.55 45.86 -8.31
CA MET A 26 -19.55 44.88 -7.84
C MET A 26 -20.09 43.80 -6.88
N TRP A 27 -21.11 44.11 -6.08
CA TRP A 27 -21.74 43.14 -5.17
C TRP A 27 -22.43 41.98 -5.91
N PHE A 28 -22.87 42.18 -7.16
CA PHE A 28 -23.44 41.12 -8.00
C PHE A 28 -22.40 40.03 -8.29
N PHE A 29 -21.18 40.44 -8.67
CA PHE A 29 -20.08 39.50 -8.93
C PHE A 29 -19.59 38.82 -7.64
N ALA A 30 -19.54 39.55 -6.52
CA ALA A 30 -19.23 38.96 -5.23
C ALA A 30 -20.28 37.88 -4.85
N GLY A 31 -21.57 38.16 -5.04
CA GLY A 31 -22.65 37.20 -4.84
C GLY A 31 -22.52 35.97 -5.75
N LEU A 32 -22.21 36.18 -7.04
CA LEU A 32 -21.99 35.10 -8.00
C LEU A 32 -20.83 34.19 -7.59
N ILE A 33 -19.70 34.77 -7.17
CA ILE A 33 -18.53 34.01 -6.71
C ILE A 33 -18.88 33.19 -5.46
N VAL A 34 -19.59 33.78 -4.50
CA VAL A 34 -20.04 33.07 -3.29
C VAL A 34 -20.96 31.91 -3.67
N ILE A 35 -21.91 32.10 -4.59
CA ILE A 35 -22.79 31.02 -5.06
C ILE A 35 -21.97 29.90 -5.71
N VAL A 36 -20.99 30.22 -6.56
CA VAL A 36 -20.11 29.22 -7.18
C VAL A 36 -19.29 28.48 -6.14
N LEU A 37 -18.69 29.17 -5.17
CA LEU A 37 -17.90 28.54 -4.10
C LEU A 37 -18.77 27.64 -3.22
N VAL A 38 -19.98 28.09 -2.87
CA VAL A 38 -20.95 27.28 -2.12
C VAL A 38 -21.38 26.06 -2.93
N ALA A 39 -21.66 26.22 -4.22
CA ALA A 39 -22.03 25.10 -5.10
C ALA A 39 -20.87 24.09 -5.24
N MET A 40 -19.63 24.55 -5.38
CA MET A 40 -18.44 23.68 -5.40
C MET A 40 -18.25 22.95 -4.07
N PHE A 41 -18.40 23.65 -2.94
CA PHE A 41 -18.29 23.05 -1.60
C PHE A 41 -19.38 21.99 -1.36
N LEU A 42 -20.64 22.33 -1.65
CA LEU A 42 -21.77 21.41 -1.51
C LEU A 42 -21.64 20.20 -2.44
N SER A 43 -21.18 20.40 -3.67
CA SER A 43 -20.92 19.31 -4.62
C SER A 43 -19.82 18.38 -4.12
N GLY A 44 -18.73 18.93 -3.55
CA GLY A 44 -17.65 18.16 -2.93
C GLY A 44 -18.11 17.39 -1.69
N GLN A 45 -18.93 18.01 -0.83
CA GLN A 45 -19.53 17.34 0.32
C GLN A 45 -20.48 16.22 -0.12
N PHE A 46 -21.33 16.46 -1.12
CA PHE A 46 -22.26 15.45 -1.62
C PHE A 46 -21.54 14.25 -2.24
N THR A 47 -20.52 14.49 -3.08
CA THR A 47 -19.70 13.40 -3.65
C THR A 47 -18.98 12.64 -2.55
N SER A 48 -18.34 13.34 -1.61
CA SER A 48 -17.69 12.71 -0.44
C SER A 48 -18.67 11.86 0.37
N ASN A 49 -19.85 12.38 0.69
CA ASN A 49 -20.86 11.67 1.49
C ASN A 49 -21.48 10.49 0.73
N THR A 50 -21.72 10.63 -0.57
CA THR A 50 -22.28 9.55 -1.41
C THR A 50 -21.27 8.42 -1.60
N LEU A 51 -19.99 8.76 -1.84
CA LEU A 51 -18.89 7.80 -1.83
C LEU A 51 -18.84 7.10 -0.46
N SER A 52 -18.77 7.86 0.63
CA SER A 52 -18.72 7.34 1.99
C SER A 52 -19.89 6.41 2.32
N SER A 53 -21.12 6.78 1.92
CA SER A 53 -22.31 5.95 2.13
C SER A 53 -22.26 4.65 1.33
N SER A 54 -21.77 4.70 0.09
CA SER A 54 -21.57 3.49 -0.73
C SER A 54 -20.46 2.58 -0.14
N TYR A 55 -19.41 3.16 0.43
CA TYR A 55 -18.36 2.42 1.14
C TYR A 55 -18.87 1.76 2.43
N ASN A 56 -19.74 2.45 3.18
CA ASN A 56 -20.28 1.94 4.44
C ASN A 56 -21.28 0.79 4.25
N GLN A 57 -21.93 0.68 3.09
CA GLN A 57 -22.92 -0.36 2.81
C GLN A 57 -22.33 -1.67 2.29
N ASP A 58 -21.10 -1.68 1.79
CA ASP A 58 -20.45 -2.86 1.21
C ASP A 58 -19.33 -3.38 2.13
N PRO A 59 -19.54 -4.49 2.88
CA PRO A 59 -18.52 -5.09 3.74
C PRO A 59 -17.22 -5.42 3.01
N PHE A 60 -17.29 -5.69 1.71
CA PHE A 60 -16.11 -5.97 0.89
C PHE A 60 -15.16 -4.76 0.81
N ARG A 61 -15.68 -3.54 0.89
CA ARG A 61 -14.90 -2.31 0.81
C ARG A 61 -14.47 -1.76 2.17
N GLN A 62 -14.95 -2.34 3.27
CA GLN A 62 -14.61 -1.95 4.63
C GLN A 62 -13.21 -2.47 5.03
N VAL A 63 -12.19 -2.05 4.31
CA VAL A 63 -10.78 -2.38 4.55
C VAL A 63 -10.03 -1.09 4.86
N SER A 64 -9.42 -0.99 6.03
CA SER A 64 -8.68 0.22 6.43
C SER A 64 -7.37 0.40 5.65
N ASN A 65 -6.86 1.64 5.58
CA ASN A 65 -5.54 1.90 4.99
C ASN A 65 -4.41 1.13 5.71
N ARG A 66 -4.53 0.91 7.02
CA ARG A 66 -3.62 0.06 7.79
C ARG A 66 -3.70 -1.39 7.33
N GLU A 67 -4.90 -1.96 7.22
CA GLU A 67 -5.07 -3.35 6.80
C GLU A 67 -4.56 -3.59 5.38
N ILE A 68 -4.90 -2.72 4.43
CA ILE A 68 -4.45 -2.87 3.05
C ILE A 68 -2.93 -2.71 2.94
N SER A 69 -2.29 -1.91 3.82
CA SER A 69 -0.83 -1.79 3.84
C SER A 69 -0.13 -3.13 4.06
N LEU A 70 -0.70 -4.04 4.88
CA LEU A 70 -0.15 -5.38 5.10
C LEU A 70 -0.05 -6.16 3.79
N PHE A 71 -1.10 -6.11 2.99
CA PHE A 71 -1.17 -6.77 1.69
C PHE A 71 -0.20 -6.14 0.69
N LEU A 72 -0.13 -4.80 0.65
CA LEU A 72 0.73 -4.09 -0.30
C LEU A 72 2.21 -4.42 -0.13
N TRP A 73 2.68 -4.66 1.11
CA TRP A 73 4.04 -5.13 1.34
C TRP A 73 4.33 -6.49 0.70
N GLN A 74 3.33 -7.38 0.65
CA GLN A 74 3.45 -8.71 0.04
C GLN A 74 3.28 -8.66 -1.49
N TYR A 75 2.62 -7.62 -2.00
CA TYR A 75 2.34 -7.43 -3.43
C TYR A 75 2.74 -6.02 -3.89
N PRO A 76 4.05 -5.73 -3.99
CA PRO A 76 4.52 -4.38 -4.28
C PRO A 76 4.00 -3.78 -5.58
N ARG A 77 3.65 -4.61 -6.57
CA ARG A 77 3.05 -4.15 -7.82
C ARG A 77 1.76 -3.34 -7.65
N PHE A 78 1.01 -3.59 -6.57
CA PHE A 78 -0.23 -2.87 -6.29
C PHE A 78 0.00 -1.61 -5.44
N MET A 79 1.24 -1.33 -5.05
CA MET A 79 1.55 -0.08 -4.34
C MET A 79 1.23 1.13 -5.23
N ARG A 80 0.77 2.21 -4.60
CA ARG A 80 0.42 3.47 -5.27
C ARG A 80 1.53 4.02 -6.17
N VAL A 81 2.80 3.82 -5.78
CA VAL A 81 3.97 4.25 -6.57
C VAL A 81 4.02 3.61 -7.96
N ASN A 82 3.47 2.40 -8.10
CA ASN A 82 3.45 1.61 -9.33
C ASN A 82 2.15 1.77 -10.13
N SER A 83 1.18 2.55 -9.64
CA SER A 83 -0.09 2.79 -10.34
C SER A 83 0.04 3.90 -11.39
N THR A 84 -0.50 3.65 -12.58
CA THR A 84 -0.60 4.63 -13.66
C THR A 84 -1.62 5.73 -13.35
N ASN A 85 -2.73 5.38 -12.68
CA ASN A 85 -3.81 6.29 -12.31
C ASN A 85 -3.78 6.58 -10.80
N LYS A 86 -3.12 7.68 -10.42
CA LYS A 86 -2.95 8.08 -9.01
C LYS A 86 -4.14 8.86 -8.45
N SER A 87 -5.02 9.38 -9.29
CA SER A 87 -6.23 10.09 -8.86
C SER A 87 -7.11 9.17 -8.03
N SER A 88 -7.33 9.51 -6.75
CA SER A 88 -8.18 8.77 -5.79
C SER A 88 -7.72 7.35 -5.39
N TYR A 89 -6.70 6.75 -6.04
CA TYR A 89 -6.20 5.40 -5.74
C TYR A 89 -5.37 5.32 -4.45
N LEU A 90 -5.82 4.65 -3.39
CA LEU A 90 -5.13 4.57 -2.10
C LEU A 90 -4.83 5.96 -1.50
N SER A 91 -5.86 6.77 -1.34
CA SER A 91 -5.78 8.17 -0.86
C SER A 91 -5.16 8.35 0.54
N GLY A 92 -5.02 7.28 1.32
CA GLY A 92 -4.28 7.26 2.58
C GLY A 92 -2.76 7.28 2.42
N PHE A 93 -2.23 7.03 1.22
CA PHE A 93 -0.79 6.89 0.96
C PHE A 93 -0.20 8.19 0.38
N ARG A 94 1.02 8.55 0.78
CA ARG A 94 1.72 9.76 0.31
C ARG A 94 2.39 9.52 -1.05
N ASP A 95 2.37 10.55 -1.91
CA ASP A 95 3.01 10.52 -3.23
C ASP A 95 4.47 10.98 -3.22
N GLU A 96 4.89 11.74 -2.21
CA GLU A 96 6.08 12.59 -2.33
C GLU A 96 7.39 11.94 -1.88
N ASP A 97 7.36 10.96 -0.96
CA ASP A 97 8.63 10.43 -0.40
C ASP A 97 8.75 8.90 -0.31
N TYR A 98 7.69 8.15 0.02
CA TYR A 98 7.78 6.69 0.24
C TYR A 98 6.37 6.08 0.23
N ILE A 99 6.28 4.73 0.16
CA ILE A 99 5.03 3.99 0.41
C ILE A 99 4.66 4.09 1.91
N ARG A 100 4.18 5.27 2.31
CA ARG A 100 3.81 5.57 3.70
C ARG A 100 2.35 5.99 3.75
N VAL A 101 1.63 5.39 4.68
CA VAL A 101 0.26 5.77 5.02
C VAL A 101 0.31 7.01 5.91
N ARG A 102 -0.52 8.02 5.61
CA ARG A 102 -0.76 9.17 6.48
C ARG A 102 -1.35 8.67 7.79
N ILE A 103 -0.69 8.99 8.91
CA ILE A 103 -1.11 8.52 10.25
C ILE A 103 -2.58 8.82 10.51
N ALA A 104 -3.03 10.05 10.23
CA ALA A 104 -4.42 10.46 10.43
C ALA A 104 -5.45 9.62 9.64
N ARG A 105 -5.04 9.00 8.54
CA ARG A 105 -5.90 8.19 7.66
C ARG A 105 -5.72 6.68 7.85
N SER A 106 -4.89 6.23 8.80
CA SER A 106 -4.57 4.80 8.92
C SER A 106 -5.79 3.93 9.20
N GLU A 107 -6.74 4.45 9.97
CA GLU A 107 -7.99 3.75 10.32
C GLU A 107 -9.15 4.05 9.35
N GLU A 108 -9.00 5.04 8.47
CA GLU A 108 -9.99 5.32 7.42
C GLU A 108 -10.05 4.16 6.42
N TYR A 109 -11.22 3.92 5.84
CA TYR A 109 -11.36 2.94 4.77
C TYR A 109 -10.54 3.37 3.56
N ALA A 110 -9.82 2.40 2.99
CA ALA A 110 -9.04 2.59 1.79
C ALA A 110 -9.97 2.85 0.60
N VAL A 111 -9.50 3.65 -0.34
CA VAL A 111 -10.16 3.87 -1.63
C VAL A 111 -9.34 3.13 -2.68
N ALA A 112 -9.87 2.07 -3.28
CA ALA A 112 -9.16 1.31 -4.30
C ALA A 112 -10.14 0.67 -5.31
N PRO A 113 -9.67 0.23 -6.48
CA PRO A 113 -10.45 -0.56 -7.43
C PRO A 113 -10.94 -1.87 -6.79
N PRO A 114 -12.13 -2.37 -7.15
CA PRO A 114 -12.69 -3.62 -6.63
C PRO A 114 -11.75 -4.82 -6.78
N GLU A 115 -10.97 -4.87 -7.86
CA GLU A 115 -10.01 -5.93 -8.16
C GLU A 115 -8.92 -5.98 -7.07
N LEU A 116 -8.43 -4.82 -6.61
CA LEU A 116 -7.45 -4.76 -5.54
C LEU A 116 -8.02 -5.30 -4.22
N PHE A 117 -9.26 -4.94 -3.89
CA PHE A 117 -9.95 -5.49 -2.71
C PHE A 117 -10.16 -7.00 -2.85
N PHE A 118 -10.45 -7.49 -4.05
CA PHE A 118 -10.58 -8.92 -4.30
C PHE A 118 -9.27 -9.66 -4.01
N HIS A 119 -8.15 -9.16 -4.53
CA HIS A 119 -6.83 -9.71 -4.22
C HIS A 119 -6.49 -9.64 -2.74
N TYR A 120 -6.81 -8.52 -2.07
CA TYR A 120 -6.63 -8.36 -0.64
C TYR A 120 -7.41 -9.44 0.15
N HIS A 121 -8.70 -9.62 -0.14
CA HIS A 121 -9.54 -10.59 0.57
C HIS A 121 -9.13 -12.03 0.28
N ALA A 122 -8.75 -12.33 -0.96
CA ALA A 122 -8.18 -13.62 -1.36
C ALA A 122 -6.91 -13.92 -0.53
N TRP A 123 -5.96 -12.98 -0.50
CA TRP A 123 -4.74 -13.11 0.31
C TRP A 123 -5.05 -13.23 1.81
N LYS A 124 -5.92 -12.36 2.35
CA LYS A 124 -6.30 -12.34 3.77
C LYS A 124 -6.89 -13.69 4.20
N ARG A 125 -7.69 -14.30 3.34
CA ARG A 125 -8.35 -15.58 3.62
C ARG A 125 -7.42 -16.78 3.42
N LEU A 126 -6.63 -16.77 2.36
CA LEU A 126 -5.92 -17.97 1.91
C LEU A 126 -4.46 -18.04 2.37
N LEU A 127 -3.76 -16.91 2.47
CA LEU A 127 -2.30 -16.88 2.74
C LEU A 127 -1.95 -16.24 4.07
N LYS A 128 -2.61 -15.14 4.46
CA LYS A 128 -2.30 -14.40 5.69
C LYS A 128 -2.19 -15.30 6.95
N PRO A 129 -3.09 -16.28 7.18
CA PRO A 129 -3.01 -17.16 8.35
C PRO A 129 -1.76 -18.04 8.36
N HIS A 130 -1.24 -18.39 7.19
CA HIS A 130 -0.17 -19.36 6.99
C HIS A 130 1.19 -18.72 6.71
N LEU A 131 1.30 -17.38 6.76
CA LEU A 131 2.57 -16.70 6.54
C LEU A 131 3.65 -17.21 7.52
N PRO A 132 4.81 -17.69 7.03
CA PRO A 132 5.90 -18.11 7.89
C PRO A 132 6.53 -16.88 8.54
N LEU A 133 6.34 -16.74 9.85
CA LEU A 133 6.96 -15.66 10.61
C LEU A 133 8.36 -16.02 11.05
N ARG A 134 9.21 -15.00 11.05
CA ARG A 134 10.62 -15.07 11.45
C ARG A 134 10.83 -14.35 12.78
N LYS A 135 11.96 -14.62 13.40
CA LYS A 135 12.47 -13.84 14.53
C LYS A 135 12.61 -12.36 14.14
N ILE A 136 12.44 -11.49 15.13
CA ILE A 136 12.47 -10.05 14.94
C ILE A 136 13.56 -9.49 15.84
N GLN A 137 14.60 -8.91 15.26
CA GLN A 137 15.67 -8.25 15.99
C GLN A 137 15.23 -6.85 16.44
N ALA A 138 15.63 -6.46 17.65
CA ALA A 138 15.23 -5.20 18.27
C ALA A 138 15.60 -3.96 17.44
N GLY A 139 16.83 -3.90 16.92
CA GLY A 139 17.33 -2.76 16.15
C GLY A 139 16.55 -2.56 14.85
N GLU A 140 16.38 -3.64 14.07
CA GLU A 140 15.60 -3.59 12.82
C GLU A 140 14.13 -3.21 13.08
N PHE A 141 13.57 -3.70 14.18
CA PHE A 141 12.20 -3.40 14.56
C PHE A 141 12.02 -1.93 14.95
N SER A 142 12.99 -1.34 15.64
CA SER A 142 13.02 0.08 15.98
C SER A 142 13.02 0.94 14.70
N GLU A 143 13.88 0.61 13.74
CA GLU A 143 13.92 1.29 12.44
C GLU A 143 12.58 1.18 11.69
N PHE A 144 11.98 -0.02 11.69
CA PHE A 144 10.66 -0.22 11.11
C PHE A 144 9.61 0.69 11.75
N LEU A 145 9.57 0.81 13.08
CA LEU A 145 8.61 1.69 13.75
C LEU A 145 8.85 3.18 13.49
N HIS A 146 10.11 3.57 13.28
CA HIS A 146 10.47 4.93 12.88
C HIS A 146 9.96 5.23 11.46
N PHE A 147 10.13 4.29 10.52
CA PHE A 147 9.70 4.42 9.13
C PHE A 147 8.17 4.33 8.98
N CYS A 148 7.59 3.26 9.52
CA CYS A 148 6.19 2.86 9.40
C CYS A 148 5.40 3.26 10.66
N GLN A 149 5.36 4.57 10.94
CA GLN A 149 4.81 5.12 12.17
C GLN A 149 3.35 4.78 12.45
N ILE A 150 2.57 4.35 11.45
CA ILE A 150 1.19 3.88 11.69
C ILE A 150 1.19 2.72 12.69
N TRP A 151 2.18 1.83 12.65
CA TRP A 151 2.27 0.65 13.51
C TRP A 151 2.82 0.96 14.90
N HIS A 152 3.35 2.16 15.13
CA HIS A 152 3.77 2.59 16.45
C HIS A 152 2.56 2.68 17.40
N PRO A 153 2.61 2.13 18.63
CA PRO A 153 1.46 2.09 19.54
C PRO A 153 0.81 3.46 19.82
N ARG A 154 1.63 4.53 19.94
CA ARG A 154 1.17 5.92 20.07
C ARG A 154 0.19 6.37 18.97
N ASN A 155 0.30 5.80 17.78
CA ASN A 155 -0.50 6.11 16.59
C ASN A 155 -1.57 5.04 16.30
N TRP A 156 -1.73 4.07 17.19
CA TRP A 156 -2.68 2.96 17.01
C TRP A 156 -3.49 2.78 18.28
N ALA A 157 -4.68 3.40 18.33
CA ALA A 157 -5.53 3.41 19.51
C ALA A 157 -5.87 2.00 20.03
N LYS A 158 -6.07 1.04 19.11
CA LYS A 158 -6.40 -0.37 19.40
C LYS A 158 -5.18 -1.25 19.71
N SER A 159 -3.99 -0.67 19.85
CA SER A 159 -2.77 -1.45 20.13
C SER A 159 -2.86 -2.20 21.48
N PRO A 160 -2.50 -3.49 21.54
CA PRO A 160 -2.50 -4.28 22.78
C PRO A 160 -1.54 -3.73 23.83
N ALA A 161 -1.86 -3.93 25.11
CA ALA A 161 -1.03 -3.46 26.23
C ALA A 161 0.37 -4.08 26.23
N SER A 162 0.48 -5.39 26.02
CA SER A 162 1.76 -6.11 25.92
C SER A 162 2.70 -5.51 24.86
N TYR A 163 2.13 -5.05 23.75
CA TYR A 163 2.88 -4.42 22.67
C TYR A 163 3.33 -2.99 23.04
N LYS A 164 2.48 -2.21 23.72
CA LYS A 164 2.85 -0.89 24.25
C LYS A 164 4.02 -0.99 25.23
N ASP A 165 3.99 -2.00 26.10
CA ASP A 165 5.04 -2.22 27.10
C ASP A 165 6.37 -2.60 26.43
N LEU A 166 6.33 -3.51 25.45
CA LEU A 166 7.51 -3.90 24.67
C LEU A 166 8.16 -2.69 23.97
N VAL A 167 7.38 -1.88 23.25
CA VAL A 167 7.91 -0.70 22.54
C VAL A 167 8.45 0.34 23.52
N SER A 168 7.86 0.47 24.70
CA SER A 168 8.37 1.36 25.75
C SER A 168 9.70 0.89 26.33
N GLN A 169 9.95 -0.43 26.38
CA GLN A 169 11.23 -1.01 26.81
C GLN A 169 12.33 -0.82 25.76
N LEU A 170 11.98 -0.96 24.48
CA LEU A 170 12.89 -0.66 23.35
C LEU A 170 13.42 0.77 23.41
N HIS A 171 12.55 1.75 23.68
CA HIS A 171 12.96 3.16 23.74
C HIS A 171 13.86 3.48 24.95
N LYS A 172 13.82 2.67 26.00
CA LYS A 172 14.64 2.85 27.20
C LYS A 172 16.03 2.19 27.08
N GLU A 173 16.37 1.66 25.90
CA GLU A 173 17.64 0.95 25.63
C GLU A 173 17.89 -0.23 26.60
N ILE A 174 16.80 -0.80 27.15
CA ILE A 174 16.87 -1.96 28.04
C ILE A 174 17.19 -3.24 27.24
N VAL A 175 16.83 -3.24 25.96
CA VAL A 175 17.00 -4.34 25.02
C VAL A 175 18.11 -3.96 24.05
N SER A 176 19.09 -4.83 23.88
CA SER A 176 20.18 -4.64 22.91
C SER A 176 19.62 -4.75 21.50
N ASP A 177 20.19 -4.02 20.54
CA ASP A 177 19.75 -4.02 19.13
C ASP A 177 19.80 -5.42 18.49
N PHE A 178 20.65 -6.30 19.01
CA PHE A 178 20.84 -7.67 18.53
C PHE A 178 19.91 -8.69 19.20
N ASP A 179 19.16 -8.29 20.22
CA ASP A 179 18.27 -9.19 20.93
C ASP A 179 17.07 -9.57 20.08
N ASP A 180 16.72 -10.86 20.12
CA ASP A 180 15.48 -11.37 19.55
C ASP A 180 14.28 -10.93 20.41
N LEU A 181 13.30 -10.29 19.79
CA LEU A 181 12.09 -9.87 20.46
C LEU A 181 11.10 -11.04 20.65
N PRO A 182 10.40 -11.08 21.80
CA PRO A 182 9.37 -12.08 22.04
C PRO A 182 8.17 -11.86 21.11
N LEU A 183 7.98 -12.78 20.15
CA LEU A 183 6.96 -12.68 19.12
C LEU A 183 5.54 -12.66 19.69
N GLU A 184 5.32 -13.27 20.86
CA GLU A 184 4.03 -13.33 21.55
C GLU A 184 3.56 -11.95 22.02
N LYS A 185 4.51 -11.03 22.27
CA LYS A 185 4.20 -9.65 22.67
C LYS A 185 3.92 -8.74 21.46
N ILE A 186 4.27 -9.17 20.25
CA ILE A 186 4.09 -8.40 19.02
C ILE A 186 2.79 -8.86 18.34
N PRO A 187 1.83 -7.98 18.05
CA PRO A 187 0.60 -8.37 17.37
C PRO A 187 0.89 -8.97 15.99
N ARG A 188 0.16 -10.02 15.61
CA ARG A 188 0.36 -10.75 14.34
C ARG A 188 0.45 -9.83 13.12
N ASP A 189 -0.41 -8.82 13.05
CA ASP A 189 -0.42 -7.85 11.94
C ASP A 189 0.84 -6.98 11.93
N VAL A 190 1.38 -6.62 13.09
CA VAL A 190 2.65 -5.89 13.19
C VAL A 190 3.82 -6.78 12.75
N GLN A 191 3.80 -8.06 13.12
CA GLN A 191 4.83 -9.02 12.66
C GLN A 191 4.82 -9.15 11.12
N ILE A 192 3.63 -9.27 10.53
CA ILE A 192 3.46 -9.32 9.06
C ILE A 192 3.90 -8.01 8.41
N ALA A 193 3.56 -6.86 9.00
CA ALA A 193 3.98 -5.56 8.49
C ALA A 193 5.50 -5.38 8.52
N PHE A 194 6.12 -5.73 9.64
CA PHE A 194 7.57 -5.70 9.81
C PHE A 194 8.27 -6.59 8.79
N GLN A 195 7.83 -7.84 8.67
CA GLN A 195 8.41 -8.79 7.73
C GLN A 195 8.22 -8.32 6.28
N GLY A 196 7.05 -7.81 5.92
CA GLY A 196 6.81 -7.23 4.60
C GLY A 196 7.72 -6.02 4.30
N TRP A 197 7.92 -5.15 5.29
CA TRP A 197 8.85 -4.03 5.18
C TRP A 197 10.30 -4.50 5.00
N LYS A 198 10.75 -5.48 5.79
CA LYS A 198 12.10 -6.05 5.71
C LYS A 198 12.34 -6.69 4.35
N ASN A 199 11.39 -7.51 3.89
CA ASN A 199 11.43 -8.17 2.60
C ASN A 199 11.49 -7.16 1.45
N TYR A 200 10.81 -6.02 1.57
CA TYR A 200 10.80 -5.00 0.52
C TYR A 200 12.09 -4.15 0.50
N PHE A 201 12.53 -3.65 1.65
CA PHE A 201 13.62 -2.67 1.72
C PHE A 201 15.02 -3.25 1.94
N ARG A 202 15.13 -4.42 2.58
CA ARG A 202 16.42 -5.01 2.96
C ARG A 202 16.74 -6.26 2.16
N GLU A 203 15.75 -7.09 1.89
CA GLU A 203 15.98 -8.44 1.32
C GLU A 203 15.42 -8.57 -0.12
N GLY A 204 14.86 -7.50 -0.68
CA GLY A 204 14.16 -7.55 -1.96
C GLY A 204 15.06 -7.99 -3.11
N GLU A 205 16.32 -7.59 -3.09
CA GLU A 205 17.31 -8.02 -4.09
C GLU A 205 17.59 -9.52 -3.99
N GLU A 206 17.87 -10.03 -2.79
CA GLU A 206 18.14 -11.46 -2.55
C GLU A 206 16.94 -12.33 -2.97
N ILE A 207 15.72 -11.91 -2.61
CA ILE A 207 14.47 -12.60 -2.97
C ILE A 207 14.30 -12.67 -4.50
N ASN A 208 14.66 -11.62 -5.23
CA ASN A 208 14.49 -11.56 -6.68
C ASN A 208 15.57 -12.37 -7.42
N GLN A 209 16.79 -12.42 -6.89
CA GLN A 209 17.92 -13.16 -7.48
C GLN A 209 17.92 -14.65 -7.13
N GLN A 210 17.12 -15.07 -6.14
CA GLN A 210 17.03 -16.47 -5.74
C GLN A 210 16.61 -17.38 -6.90
N SER A 211 17.43 -18.41 -7.15
CA SER A 211 17.09 -19.52 -8.04
C SER A 211 16.45 -20.64 -7.23
N ILE A 212 15.28 -21.10 -7.65
CA ILE A 212 14.50 -22.12 -6.94
C ILE A 212 14.34 -23.32 -7.88
N THR A 213 14.71 -24.50 -7.42
CA THR A 213 14.56 -25.74 -8.20
C THR A 213 13.15 -26.33 -8.05
N HIS A 214 12.78 -27.25 -8.94
CA HIS A 214 11.51 -27.97 -8.82
C HIS A 214 11.40 -28.75 -7.51
N ALA A 215 12.47 -29.44 -7.08
CA ALA A 215 12.48 -30.18 -5.82
C ALA A 215 12.22 -29.27 -4.60
N GLN A 216 12.92 -28.13 -4.54
CA GLN A 216 12.74 -27.15 -3.47
C GLN A 216 11.33 -26.59 -3.41
N MET A 217 10.73 -26.31 -4.58
CA MET A 217 9.38 -25.80 -4.64
C MET A 217 8.35 -26.88 -4.28
N GLN A 218 8.55 -28.13 -4.71
CA GLN A 218 7.66 -29.24 -4.35
C GLN A 218 7.67 -29.50 -2.84
N GLU A 219 8.83 -29.48 -2.20
CA GLU A 219 8.96 -29.59 -0.74
C GLU A 219 8.21 -28.46 -0.04
N PHE A 220 8.45 -27.21 -0.46
CA PHE A 220 7.74 -26.05 0.10
C PHE A 220 6.22 -26.15 -0.08
N LEU A 221 5.74 -26.55 -1.27
CA LEU A 221 4.31 -26.66 -1.56
C LEU A 221 3.65 -27.86 -0.85
N ALA A 222 4.41 -28.89 -0.50
CA ALA A 222 3.90 -29.99 0.33
C ALA A 222 3.57 -29.50 1.75
N GLU A 223 4.39 -28.62 2.31
CA GLU A 223 4.13 -28.00 3.61
C GLU A 223 3.14 -26.84 3.58
N HIS A 224 3.14 -26.05 2.48
CA HIS A 224 2.34 -24.84 2.31
C HIS A 224 1.44 -24.95 1.06
N PRO A 225 0.48 -25.90 1.03
CA PRO A 225 -0.31 -26.20 -0.17
C PRO A 225 -1.21 -25.07 -0.63
N GLU A 226 -1.50 -24.08 0.23
CA GLU A 226 -2.26 -22.88 -0.12
C GLU A 226 -1.63 -22.06 -1.23
N TYR A 227 -0.31 -22.10 -1.39
CA TYR A 227 0.39 -21.41 -2.48
C TYR A 227 0.24 -22.17 -3.82
N GLY A 228 0.10 -23.49 -3.80
CA GLY A 228 -0.02 -24.33 -5.00
C GLY A 228 -1.44 -24.43 -5.56
N ARG A 229 -2.44 -23.77 -4.96
CA ARG A 229 -3.85 -23.92 -5.37
C ARG A 229 -4.09 -23.34 -6.77
N ASN A 230 -4.82 -24.10 -7.61
CA ASN A 230 -5.24 -23.69 -8.96
C ASN A 230 -5.91 -22.32 -9.03
N TYR A 231 -6.57 -21.88 -7.95
CA TYR A 231 -7.15 -20.55 -7.83
C TYR A 231 -6.16 -19.41 -8.15
N TRP A 232 -4.89 -19.56 -7.76
CA TRP A 232 -3.87 -18.55 -8.05
C TRP A 232 -3.56 -18.41 -9.53
N ARG A 233 -3.65 -19.49 -10.32
CA ARG A 233 -3.44 -19.41 -11.78
C ARG A 233 -4.47 -18.51 -12.45
N ASN A 234 -5.73 -18.58 -11.99
CA ASN A 234 -6.80 -17.72 -12.51
C ASN A 234 -6.56 -16.25 -12.13
N ILE A 235 -6.24 -15.99 -10.86
CA ILE A 235 -6.02 -14.61 -10.36
C ILE A 235 -4.79 -13.97 -11.01
N LEU A 236 -3.74 -14.75 -11.22
CA LEU A 236 -2.46 -14.28 -11.69
C LEU A 236 -2.33 -14.34 -13.21
N SER A 237 -3.34 -14.84 -13.92
CA SER A 237 -3.30 -15.07 -15.37
C SER A 237 -2.80 -13.83 -16.16
N ASP A 238 -3.22 -12.63 -15.75
CA ASP A 238 -2.82 -11.38 -16.39
C ASP A 238 -1.35 -10.99 -16.16
N TYR A 239 -0.68 -11.56 -15.14
CA TYR A 239 0.64 -11.09 -14.70
C TYR A 239 1.71 -12.17 -14.59
N VAL A 240 1.32 -13.41 -14.34
CA VAL A 240 2.16 -14.61 -14.21
C VAL A 240 1.35 -15.75 -14.85
N PRO A 241 1.16 -15.72 -16.19
CA PRO A 241 0.23 -16.63 -16.89
C PRO A 241 0.60 -18.10 -16.70
N ARG A 242 1.89 -18.39 -16.49
CA ARG A 242 2.44 -19.74 -16.33
C ARG A 242 2.68 -20.11 -14.86
N TYR A 243 1.86 -19.57 -13.96
CA TYR A 243 2.08 -19.75 -12.52
C TYR A 243 2.12 -21.24 -12.14
N LEU A 244 3.30 -21.70 -11.70
CA LEU A 244 3.56 -23.10 -11.34
C LEU A 244 3.06 -24.09 -12.42
N GLU A 245 3.26 -23.76 -13.69
CA GLU A 245 2.80 -24.60 -14.81
C GLU A 245 3.65 -25.86 -14.88
N SER A 246 4.97 -25.71 -14.83
CA SER A 246 5.94 -26.79 -14.89
C SER A 246 5.71 -27.83 -13.80
N THR A 247 5.27 -27.43 -12.60
CA THR A 247 5.08 -28.35 -11.47
C THR A 247 3.92 -29.34 -11.66
N LEU A 248 3.14 -29.20 -12.73
CA LEU A 248 2.10 -30.15 -13.13
C LEU A 248 2.61 -31.28 -14.02
N GLU A 249 3.81 -31.14 -14.59
CA GLU A 249 4.36 -32.10 -15.53
C GLU A 249 4.76 -33.40 -14.81
N THR A 250 4.56 -34.53 -15.48
CA THR A 250 4.80 -35.87 -14.89
C THR A 250 6.29 -36.23 -14.87
N GLU A 251 7.08 -35.66 -15.77
CA GLU A 251 8.53 -35.88 -15.88
C GLU A 251 9.27 -34.55 -15.66
N LEU A 252 9.50 -34.22 -14.39
CA LEU A 252 10.25 -33.02 -13.98
C LEU A 252 11.67 -33.41 -13.58
N ASP A 253 12.67 -32.71 -14.10
CA ASP A 253 14.02 -32.75 -13.52
C ASP A 253 13.98 -32.01 -12.17
N PRO A 254 14.17 -32.71 -11.03
CA PRO A 254 14.09 -32.10 -9.71
C PRO A 254 15.12 -30.98 -9.49
N ASN A 255 16.23 -31.02 -10.21
CA ASN A 255 17.33 -30.06 -10.07
C ASN A 255 17.23 -28.88 -11.05
N ALA A 256 16.34 -28.95 -12.03
CA ALA A 256 16.11 -27.84 -12.94
C ALA A 256 15.51 -26.63 -12.21
N VAL A 257 15.96 -25.44 -12.60
CA VAL A 257 15.52 -24.17 -12.02
C VAL A 257 14.20 -23.76 -12.65
N ILE A 258 13.22 -23.40 -11.81
CA ILE A 258 11.91 -22.93 -12.27
C ILE A 258 12.09 -21.60 -12.99
N ALA A 259 11.49 -21.48 -14.18
CA ALA A 259 11.54 -20.24 -14.95
C ALA A 259 10.94 -19.06 -14.15
N GLN A 260 11.60 -17.91 -14.21
CA GLN A 260 11.19 -16.76 -13.39
C GLN A 260 9.74 -16.33 -13.60
N GLY A 261 9.22 -16.49 -14.83
CA GLY A 261 7.85 -16.16 -15.22
C GLY A 261 6.78 -17.13 -14.69
N GLU A 262 7.15 -18.18 -13.97
CA GLU A 262 6.24 -19.09 -13.28
C GLU A 262 6.12 -18.78 -11.78
N LEU A 263 7.01 -17.94 -11.26
CA LEU A 263 7.10 -17.62 -9.84
C LEU A 263 6.57 -16.21 -9.57
N SER A 264 5.42 -16.14 -8.91
CA SER A 264 4.88 -14.87 -8.43
C SER A 264 5.74 -14.25 -7.33
N SER A 265 5.65 -12.92 -7.17
CA SER A 265 6.41 -12.21 -6.12
C SER A 265 6.07 -12.73 -4.73
N PHE A 266 4.78 -12.97 -4.42
CA PHE A 266 4.40 -13.47 -3.10
C PHE A 266 4.88 -14.91 -2.84
N LEU A 267 4.99 -15.75 -3.88
CA LEU A 267 5.50 -17.11 -3.75
C LEU A 267 6.99 -17.10 -3.43
N ARG A 268 7.77 -16.29 -4.16
CA ARG A 268 9.21 -16.11 -3.89
C ARG A 268 9.44 -15.62 -2.46
N VAL A 269 8.67 -14.61 -2.05
CA VAL A 269 8.73 -14.07 -0.70
C VAL A 269 8.39 -15.13 0.35
N ALA A 270 7.34 -15.91 0.15
CA ALA A 270 6.95 -16.95 1.08
C ALA A 270 8.00 -18.06 1.19
N TYR A 271 8.53 -18.53 0.06
CA TYR A 271 9.61 -19.51 0.02
C TYR A 271 10.86 -19.00 0.73
N PHE A 272 11.28 -17.77 0.44
CA PHE A 272 12.42 -17.14 1.09
C PHE A 272 12.26 -17.08 2.62
N ASN A 273 11.10 -16.61 3.07
CA ASN A 273 10.78 -16.51 4.49
C ASN A 273 10.77 -17.89 5.18
N HIS A 274 10.28 -18.91 4.49
CA HIS A 274 10.28 -20.29 4.97
C HIS A 274 11.71 -20.83 5.13
N ARG A 275 12.55 -20.70 4.09
CA ARG A 275 13.98 -21.09 4.14
C ARG A 275 14.70 -20.45 5.32
N MET A 276 14.56 -19.13 5.46
CA MET A 276 15.20 -18.38 6.55
C MET A 276 14.76 -18.84 7.94
N LYS A 277 13.50 -19.29 8.08
CA LYS A 277 13.01 -19.85 9.34
C LYS A 277 13.66 -21.22 9.63
N THR A 278 13.72 -22.09 8.61
CA THR A 278 14.25 -23.45 8.74
C THR A 278 15.76 -23.45 9.02
N ASP A 279 16.54 -22.62 8.32
CA ASP A 279 18.00 -22.52 8.50
C ASP A 279 18.35 -22.12 9.94
N LEU A 280 17.59 -21.19 10.53
CA LEU A 280 17.77 -20.76 11.92
C LEU A 280 17.45 -21.90 12.91
N SER A 281 16.35 -22.62 12.70
CA SER A 281 15.97 -23.75 13.57
C SER A 281 17.01 -24.88 13.54
N GLN A 282 17.60 -25.16 12.37
CA GLN A 282 18.66 -26.17 12.25
C GLN A 282 19.96 -25.74 12.94
N LEU A 283 20.36 -24.47 12.82
CA LEU A 283 21.53 -23.93 13.52
C LEU A 283 21.37 -24.01 15.04
N GLU A 284 20.20 -23.69 15.58
CA GLU A 284 19.92 -23.78 17.02
C GLU A 284 19.97 -25.23 17.54
N GLN A 285 19.43 -26.18 16.78
CA GLN A 285 19.50 -27.60 17.12
C GLN A 285 20.94 -28.12 17.14
N ASN A 286 21.76 -27.70 16.17
CA ASN A 286 23.17 -28.09 16.09
C ASN A 286 24.03 -27.48 17.23
N LEU A 287 23.64 -26.31 17.74
CA LEU A 287 24.32 -25.65 18.86
C LEU A 287 23.91 -26.22 20.24
N GLN A 288 22.71 -26.78 20.38
CA GLN A 288 22.24 -27.42 21.62
C GLN A 288 22.63 -28.91 21.72
N GLY A 289 23.02 -29.53 20.60
CA GLY A 289 23.47 -30.92 20.51
C GLY A 289 24.98 -31.14 20.71
N ASN A 290 25.75 -30.09 20.98
CA ASN A 290 27.19 -30.11 21.32
C ASN A 290 27.40 -29.60 22.75
#